data_AF-A0AAU9XHB4-F1
#
_entry.id   AF-A0AAU9XHB4-F1
#
_cell.length_a   1.000
_cell.length_b   1.000
_cell.length_c   1.000
_cell.angle_alpha   90.00
_cell.angle_beta   90.00
_cell.angle_gamma   90.00
#
_symmetry.space_group_name_H-M   'P 1'
#
loop_
_entity.id
_entity.type
_entity.pdbx_description
1 polymer ?
#
loop_
_entity_poly.entity_id
_entity_poly.type
_entity_poly.pdbx_seq_one_letter_code
_entity_poly.pdbx_strand_id
1 'polypeptide(L)'
;PCIGSTQLSAVSSCQILRGQLPSLSSGVYWIDPDGGSQGTAFRAYCDMETDGGGWTLVWSYKFTDYDTFSSSLNAITPRPNWQINSALNVPVSVTPPLGETDFNAMNFSIWKQLGRQVLIKSNINNWLVCHPGTGSLVDWQEGSVKCQVVKNVTDTCQDSPAPSRFVPIHSQTFGPIFSSSNIYYYFDGYTLMHWPTHDPCGKNELNHLKNVDNPHGNIFIRS
;
A
#
# COMPACT_ATOMS: atom_id res chain seq x y z
N PRO A 1 -31.32 -5.04 -5.48
CA PRO A 1 -30.37 -4.90 -4.35
C PRO A 1 -29.25 -3.94 -4.73
N CYS A 2 -28.87 -3.03 -3.83
CA CYS A 2 -27.73 -2.14 -4.06
C CYS A 2 -26.45 -2.98 -4.05
N ILE A 3 -25.74 -3.05 -5.18
CA ILE A 3 -24.55 -3.88 -5.32
C ILE A 3 -23.48 -3.40 -4.31
N GLY A 4 -22.79 -4.33 -3.65
CA GLY A 4 -21.77 -4.06 -2.64
C GLY A 4 -22.31 -3.55 -1.29
N SER A 5 -23.63 -3.45 -1.10
CA SER A 5 -24.20 -2.92 0.15
C SER A 5 -24.36 -3.96 1.26
N THR A 6 -24.42 -5.24 0.89
CA THR A 6 -24.58 -6.38 1.81
C THR A 6 -23.68 -7.53 1.38
N GLN A 7 -23.46 -8.48 2.29
CA GLN A 7 -22.72 -9.70 1.99
C GLN A 7 -23.29 -10.47 0.78
N LEU A 8 -24.62 -10.55 0.66
CA LEU A 8 -25.31 -11.23 -0.45
C LEU A 8 -25.20 -10.49 -1.79
N SER A 9 -24.79 -9.22 -1.78
CA SER A 9 -24.63 -8.38 -2.97
C SER A 9 -23.17 -8.00 -3.22
N ALA A 10 -22.23 -8.68 -2.56
CA ALA A 10 -20.80 -8.45 -2.73
C ALA A 10 -20.35 -8.61 -4.19
N VAL A 11 -19.33 -7.85 -4.57
CA VAL A 11 -18.69 -7.92 -5.89
C VAL A 11 -17.23 -8.31 -5.77
N SER A 12 -16.61 -8.79 -6.84
CA SER A 12 -15.24 -9.30 -6.74
C SER A 12 -14.18 -8.24 -6.36
N SER A 13 -14.42 -6.96 -6.63
CA SER A 13 -13.51 -5.89 -6.22
C SER A 13 -14.16 -4.51 -6.25
N CYS A 14 -13.48 -3.52 -5.65
CA CYS A 14 -13.84 -2.11 -5.78
C CYS A 14 -13.83 -1.63 -7.24
N GLN A 15 -12.99 -2.22 -8.10
CA GLN A 15 -12.93 -1.88 -9.53
C GLN A 15 -14.23 -2.28 -10.24
N ILE A 16 -14.77 -3.47 -9.96
CA ILE A 16 -16.06 -3.88 -10.50
C ILE A 16 -17.17 -2.96 -10.02
N LEU A 17 -17.14 -2.61 -8.73
CA LEU A 17 -18.11 -1.68 -8.14
C LEU A 17 -18.08 -0.31 -8.85
N ARG A 18 -16.87 0.22 -9.09
CA ARG A 18 -16.65 1.50 -9.79
C ARG A 18 -17.17 1.48 -11.24
N GLY A 19 -17.02 0.35 -11.93
CA GLY A 19 -17.50 0.18 -13.31
C GLY A 19 -19.03 0.07 -13.40
N GLN A 20 -19.66 -0.54 -12.40
CA GLN A 20 -21.12 -0.72 -12.37
C GLN A 20 -21.86 0.50 -11.82
N LEU A 21 -21.27 1.22 -10.87
CA LEU A 21 -21.87 2.40 -10.23
C LEU A 21 -20.88 3.58 -10.22
N PRO A 22 -20.73 4.29 -11.35
CA PRO A 22 -19.69 5.30 -11.51
C PRO A 22 -19.79 6.53 -10.60
N SER A 23 -20.95 6.76 -9.98
CA SER A 23 -21.22 7.89 -9.10
C SER A 23 -21.07 7.55 -7.61
N LEU A 24 -20.60 6.34 -7.26
CA LEU A 24 -20.33 6.00 -5.87
C LEU A 24 -19.16 6.82 -5.33
N SER A 25 -19.34 7.34 -4.13
CA SER A 25 -18.27 7.94 -3.35
C SER A 25 -17.35 6.85 -2.77
N SER A 26 -16.14 7.25 -2.38
CA SER A 26 -15.27 6.40 -1.57
C SER A 26 -15.97 5.98 -0.27
N GLY A 27 -15.70 4.78 0.22
CA GLY A 27 -16.39 4.24 1.39
C GLY A 27 -16.19 2.73 1.59
N VAL A 28 -16.86 2.18 2.60
CA VAL A 28 -16.78 0.75 2.92
C VAL A 28 -17.89 -0.02 2.20
N TYR A 29 -17.49 -1.05 1.46
CA TYR A 29 -18.38 -1.90 0.67
C TYR A 29 -18.07 -3.39 0.89
N TRP A 30 -19.02 -4.26 0.55
CA TRP A 30 -18.83 -5.70 0.55
C TRP A 30 -18.18 -6.16 -0.76
N ILE A 31 -17.08 -6.89 -0.63
CA ILE A 31 -16.37 -7.52 -1.75
C ILE A 31 -16.17 -9.02 -1.51
N ASP A 32 -16.02 -9.76 -2.60
CA ASP A 32 -15.80 -11.21 -2.63
C ASP A 32 -14.75 -11.61 -3.69
N PRO A 33 -13.45 -11.35 -3.44
CA PRO A 33 -12.40 -11.49 -4.45
C PRO A 33 -12.12 -12.94 -4.88
N ASP A 34 -12.41 -13.92 -4.03
CA ASP A 34 -12.20 -15.33 -4.36
C ASP A 34 -13.35 -15.93 -5.18
N GLY A 35 -14.49 -15.22 -5.29
CA GLY A 35 -15.67 -15.64 -6.03
C GLY A 35 -16.25 -16.97 -5.56
N GLY A 36 -15.93 -17.35 -4.31
CA GLY A 36 -16.34 -18.60 -3.70
C GLY A 36 -17.78 -18.57 -3.22
N SER A 37 -18.02 -19.01 -1.98
CA SER A 37 -19.32 -18.87 -1.36
C SER A 37 -19.50 -17.43 -0.88
N GLN A 38 -20.70 -16.86 -0.93
CA GLN A 38 -20.96 -15.53 -0.33
C GLN A 38 -20.58 -15.43 1.16
N GLY A 39 -20.37 -16.56 1.85
CA GLY A 39 -19.83 -16.61 3.22
C GLY A 39 -18.39 -16.09 3.36
N THR A 40 -17.59 -16.06 2.29
CA THR A 40 -16.20 -15.53 2.30
C THR A 40 -16.13 -14.04 1.98
N ALA A 41 -17.23 -13.44 1.52
CA ALA A 41 -17.31 -12.01 1.30
C ALA A 41 -17.06 -11.21 2.59
N PHE A 42 -16.37 -10.10 2.47
CA PHE A 42 -15.98 -9.24 3.59
C PHE A 42 -16.07 -7.77 3.22
N ARG A 43 -15.96 -6.89 4.22
CA ARG A 43 -15.97 -5.43 4.00
C ARG A 43 -14.57 -4.92 3.68
N ALA A 44 -14.47 -4.06 2.68
CA ALA A 44 -13.24 -3.36 2.33
C ALA A 44 -13.52 -1.88 2.06
N TYR A 45 -12.53 -1.03 2.31
CA TYR A 45 -12.59 0.36 1.88
C TYR A 45 -12.25 0.47 0.39
N CYS A 46 -13.14 1.12 -0.36
CA CYS A 46 -12.95 1.45 -1.76
C CYS A 46 -12.69 2.94 -1.92
N ASP A 47 -11.57 3.29 -2.56
CA ASP A 47 -11.34 4.64 -3.07
C ASP A 47 -11.86 4.73 -4.52
N MET A 48 -12.89 5.56 -4.71
CA MET A 48 -13.61 5.72 -5.98
C MET A 48 -13.19 6.99 -6.75
N GLU A 49 -12.24 7.75 -6.22
CA GLU A 49 -11.89 9.10 -6.70
C GLU A 49 -10.46 9.19 -7.22
N THR A 50 -9.49 8.65 -6.48
CA THR A 50 -8.06 8.80 -6.82
C THR A 50 -7.74 8.08 -8.12
N ASP A 51 -7.11 8.76 -9.09
CA ASP A 51 -6.68 8.17 -10.35
C ASP A 51 -7.78 7.34 -11.05
N GLY A 52 -9.00 7.89 -11.10
CA GLY A 52 -10.16 7.22 -11.72
C GLY A 52 -10.91 6.24 -10.80
N GLY A 53 -10.40 5.97 -9.59
CA GLY A 53 -11.06 5.17 -8.57
C GLY A 53 -10.99 3.65 -8.81
N GLY A 54 -11.84 2.93 -8.06
CA GLY A 54 -11.92 1.47 -8.10
C GLY A 54 -10.82 0.76 -7.31
N TRP A 55 -10.12 1.52 -6.46
CA TRP A 55 -9.02 1.03 -5.65
C TRP A 55 -9.52 0.35 -4.38
N THR A 56 -9.04 -0.85 -4.09
CA THR A 56 -9.32 -1.56 -2.83
C THR A 56 -8.19 -1.30 -1.85
N LEU A 57 -8.48 -0.74 -0.67
CA LEU A 57 -7.46 -0.56 0.38
C LEU A 57 -7.07 -1.93 0.94
N VAL A 58 -5.79 -2.28 0.85
CA VAL A 58 -5.28 -3.57 1.33
C VAL A 58 -4.33 -3.44 2.50
N TRP A 59 -3.77 -2.25 2.74
CA TRP A 59 -2.87 -2.02 3.86
C TRP A 59 -2.85 -0.55 4.25
N SER A 60 -2.97 -0.27 5.55
CA SER A 60 -2.72 1.02 6.18
C SER A 60 -1.71 0.82 7.30
N TYR A 61 -0.68 1.66 7.35
CA TYR A 61 0.41 1.56 8.32
C TYR A 61 0.82 2.94 8.84
N LYS A 62 1.37 2.94 10.04
CA LYS A 62 2.06 4.07 10.66
C LYS A 62 3.52 3.73 10.94
N PHE A 63 4.20 4.63 11.63
CA PHE A 63 5.59 4.50 12.05
C PHE A 63 5.70 4.27 13.55
N THR A 64 6.70 3.50 13.99
CA THR A 64 6.99 3.30 15.42
C THR A 64 7.74 4.48 16.04
N ASP A 65 8.52 5.22 15.25
CA ASP A 65 9.31 6.38 15.70
C ASP A 65 9.46 7.39 14.55
N TYR A 66 8.40 8.15 14.29
CA TYR A 66 8.41 9.16 13.23
C TYR A 66 9.26 10.39 13.58
N ASP A 67 9.25 10.81 14.86
CA ASP A 67 9.98 11.99 15.32
C ASP A 67 11.50 11.82 15.12
N THR A 68 12.00 10.60 15.32
CA THR A 68 13.38 10.23 15.01
C THR A 68 13.42 9.28 13.82
N PHE A 69 12.96 9.76 12.65
CA PHE A 69 12.72 8.89 11.49
C PHE A 69 13.88 7.97 11.06
N SER A 70 15.14 8.41 11.23
CA SER A 70 16.35 7.61 10.92
C SER A 70 16.83 6.71 12.06
N SER A 71 16.08 6.64 13.16
CA SER A 71 16.34 5.74 14.29
C SER A 71 16.19 4.29 13.84
N SER A 72 17.08 3.41 14.32
CA SER A 72 16.91 1.97 14.11
C SER A 72 15.65 1.41 14.79
N LEU A 73 15.05 2.16 15.71
CA LEU A 73 13.78 1.82 16.36
C LEU A 73 12.57 2.16 15.49
N ASN A 74 12.74 2.91 14.40
CA ASN A 74 11.67 3.23 13.48
C ASN A 74 11.41 2.06 12.53
N ALA A 75 10.15 1.73 12.34
CA ALA A 75 9.65 0.69 11.44
C ALA A 75 8.20 1.02 11.05
N ILE A 76 7.73 0.46 9.94
CA ILE A 76 6.31 0.46 9.62
C ILE A 76 5.55 -0.51 10.53
N THR A 77 4.31 -0.17 10.89
CA THR A 77 3.47 -1.04 11.70
C THR A 77 1.96 -0.78 11.50
N PRO A 78 1.11 -1.82 11.47
CA PRO A 78 1.47 -3.24 11.37
C PRO A 78 1.99 -3.58 9.97
N ARG A 79 2.64 -4.73 9.84
CA ARG A 79 3.02 -5.27 8.53
C ARG A 79 2.00 -6.31 8.03
N PRO A 80 1.87 -6.51 6.70
CA PRO A 80 1.14 -7.64 6.15
C PRO A 80 1.83 -8.98 6.48
N ASN A 81 1.07 -10.07 6.32
CA ASN A 81 1.56 -11.45 6.44
C ASN A 81 2.27 -11.97 5.18
N TRP A 82 2.91 -11.09 4.39
CA TRP A 82 3.77 -11.50 3.27
C TRP A 82 4.91 -12.40 3.76
N GLN A 83 5.46 -13.24 2.88
CA GLN A 83 6.45 -14.26 3.25
C GLN A 83 7.68 -13.64 3.93
N ILE A 84 8.11 -14.21 5.06
CA ILE A 84 9.04 -13.55 5.99
C ILE A 84 10.27 -14.37 6.34
N ASN A 85 11.38 -13.64 6.50
CA ASN A 85 12.48 -13.89 7.42
C ASN A 85 11.98 -13.84 8.89
N SER A 86 12.41 -14.77 9.75
CA SER A 86 11.99 -14.87 11.15
C SER A 86 12.40 -13.68 12.03
N ALA A 87 13.24 -12.77 11.54
CA ALA A 87 13.75 -11.63 12.31
C ALA A 87 12.76 -10.45 12.50
N LEU A 88 11.70 -10.32 11.68
CA LEU A 88 10.79 -9.16 11.78
C LEU A 88 10.01 -9.13 13.09
N ASN A 89 10.04 -8.00 13.79
CA ASN A 89 9.55 -7.88 15.17
C ASN A 89 8.35 -6.93 15.35
N VAL A 90 7.84 -6.31 14.28
CA VAL A 90 6.58 -5.56 14.32
C VAL A 90 5.35 -6.46 14.17
N PRO A 91 4.19 -6.08 14.76
CA PRO A 91 2.93 -6.83 14.65
C PRO A 91 2.50 -7.11 13.21
N VAL A 92 1.92 -8.29 12.99
CA VAL A 92 1.31 -8.71 11.72
C VAL A 92 -0.19 -8.47 11.78
N SER A 93 -0.77 -7.93 10.71
CA SER A 93 -2.22 -7.86 10.52
C SER A 93 -2.65 -8.70 9.32
N VAL A 94 -3.84 -9.30 9.45
CA VAL A 94 -4.58 -10.02 8.38
C VAL A 94 -6.02 -9.51 8.27
N THR A 95 -6.34 -8.42 8.98
CA THR A 95 -7.66 -7.78 8.99
C THR A 95 -7.72 -6.72 7.90
N PRO A 96 -8.71 -6.73 7.00
CA PRO A 96 -8.88 -5.66 6.02
C PRO A 96 -9.07 -4.29 6.69
N PRO A 97 -8.26 -3.27 6.35
CA PRO A 97 -8.48 -1.91 6.83
C PRO A 97 -9.75 -1.31 6.23
N LEU A 98 -10.57 -0.66 7.05
CA LEU A 98 -11.83 -0.01 6.66
C LEU A 98 -11.69 1.51 6.43
N GLY A 99 -10.47 2.03 6.51
CA GLY A 99 -10.16 3.42 6.20
C GLY A 99 -8.65 3.67 6.24
N GLU A 100 -8.23 4.83 5.73
CA GLU A 100 -6.82 5.21 5.57
C GLU A 100 -6.05 5.38 6.90
N THR A 101 -6.75 5.44 8.04
CA THR A 101 -6.16 5.48 9.39
C THR A 101 -6.53 4.27 10.25
N ASP A 102 -7.16 3.26 9.66
CA ASP A 102 -7.42 1.97 10.30
C ASP A 102 -6.19 1.07 10.06
N PHE A 103 -5.17 1.22 10.92
CA PHE A 103 -3.85 0.60 10.73
C PHE A 103 -3.89 -0.92 10.81
N ASN A 104 -4.18 -1.53 9.67
CA ASN A 104 -4.43 -2.94 9.48
C ASN A 104 -4.01 -3.36 8.07
N ALA A 105 -3.84 -4.66 7.85
CA ALA A 105 -3.43 -5.23 6.58
C ALA A 105 -4.34 -6.41 6.23
N MET A 106 -4.93 -6.37 5.04
CA MET A 106 -5.63 -7.52 4.46
C MET A 106 -4.65 -8.66 4.23
N ASN A 107 -5.11 -9.90 4.44
CA ASN A 107 -4.33 -11.10 4.14
C ASN A 107 -3.70 -11.02 2.74
N PHE A 108 -2.37 -11.08 2.69
CA PHE A 108 -1.55 -10.86 1.51
C PHE A 108 -1.89 -11.82 0.36
N SER A 109 -2.35 -13.05 0.66
CA SER A 109 -2.73 -14.02 -0.37
C SER A 109 -3.94 -13.58 -1.22
N ILE A 110 -4.77 -12.66 -0.72
CA ILE A 110 -5.96 -12.12 -1.40
C ILE A 110 -5.57 -11.04 -2.40
N TRP A 111 -4.43 -10.36 -2.21
CA TRP A 111 -4.05 -9.17 -2.99
C TRP A 111 -4.03 -9.46 -4.51
N LYS A 112 -3.52 -10.62 -4.91
CA LYS A 112 -3.48 -11.06 -6.32
C LYS A 112 -4.85 -11.30 -6.96
N GLN A 113 -5.90 -11.50 -6.15
CA GLN A 113 -7.26 -11.65 -6.66
C GLN A 113 -7.87 -10.28 -6.99
N LEU A 114 -7.41 -9.22 -6.31
CA LEU A 114 -7.85 -7.85 -6.54
C LEU A 114 -7.19 -7.19 -7.76
N GLY A 115 -5.95 -7.59 -8.09
CA GLY A 115 -5.24 -7.07 -9.25
C GLY A 115 -3.73 -6.98 -9.07
N ARG A 116 -3.06 -6.19 -9.92
CA ARG A 116 -1.60 -5.95 -9.87
C ARG A 116 -1.21 -4.47 -9.95
N GLN A 117 -2.14 -3.58 -10.25
CA GLN A 117 -1.87 -2.15 -10.16
C GLN A 117 -1.84 -1.76 -8.68
N VAL A 118 -0.86 -0.96 -8.32
CA VAL A 118 -0.63 -0.53 -6.94
C VAL A 118 -0.72 0.98 -6.86
N LEU A 119 -1.59 1.48 -6.00
CA LEU A 119 -1.60 2.88 -5.59
C LEU A 119 -0.97 2.97 -4.19
N ILE A 120 0.08 3.77 -4.08
CA ILE A 120 0.75 4.10 -2.82
C ILE A 120 0.34 5.52 -2.45
N LYS A 121 -0.35 5.67 -1.32
CA LYS A 121 -0.57 6.98 -0.71
C LYS A 121 0.26 7.10 0.54
N SER A 122 0.73 8.31 0.82
CA SER A 122 1.32 8.66 2.10
C SER A 122 0.99 10.12 2.40
N ASN A 123 0.85 10.48 3.66
CA ASN A 123 0.77 11.88 4.05
C ASN A 123 2.16 12.50 4.32
N ILE A 124 3.24 11.71 4.16
CA ILE A 124 4.62 12.19 4.29
C ILE A 124 5.44 12.08 2.99
N ASN A 125 4.86 11.50 1.93
CA ASN A 125 5.52 11.33 0.63
C ASN A 125 4.49 11.34 -0.52
N ASN A 126 4.96 11.59 -1.75
CA ASN A 126 4.15 11.69 -2.95
C ASN A 126 3.40 10.41 -3.25
N TRP A 127 2.20 10.55 -3.80
CA TRP A 127 1.37 9.41 -4.17
C TRP A 127 1.80 8.86 -5.51
N LEU A 128 1.88 7.53 -5.59
CA LEU A 128 2.36 6.82 -6.77
C LEU A 128 1.30 5.84 -7.27
N VAL A 129 1.10 5.79 -8.58
CA VAL A 129 0.45 4.64 -9.23
C VAL A 129 1.52 3.85 -9.96
N CYS A 130 1.62 2.56 -9.66
CA CYS A 130 2.60 1.64 -10.21
C CYS A 130 1.92 0.50 -10.96
N HIS A 131 2.29 0.32 -12.22
CA HIS A 131 1.92 -0.83 -13.03
C HIS A 131 3.03 -1.88 -12.99
N PRO A 132 2.68 -3.19 -12.98
CA PRO A 132 3.67 -4.26 -13.03
C PRO A 132 4.41 -4.23 -14.38
N GLY A 133 5.71 -4.51 -14.35
CA GLY A 133 6.53 -4.78 -15.52
C GLY A 133 7.03 -6.22 -15.46
N THR A 134 8.35 -6.38 -15.32
CA THR A 134 8.93 -7.67 -14.94
C THR A 134 8.91 -7.91 -13.43
N GLY A 135 8.63 -6.87 -12.63
CA GLY A 135 8.45 -6.95 -11.19
C GLY A 135 7.02 -6.59 -10.76
N SER A 136 6.65 -7.03 -9.56
CA SER A 136 5.30 -6.87 -8.99
C SER A 136 5.34 -7.02 -7.47
N LEU A 137 4.80 -6.02 -6.75
CA LEU A 137 4.59 -6.11 -5.29
C LEU A 137 3.62 -7.25 -4.95
N VAL A 138 2.55 -7.38 -5.75
CA VAL A 138 1.46 -8.32 -5.46
C VAL A 138 1.88 -9.76 -5.73
N ASP A 139 2.67 -9.98 -6.79
CA ASP A 139 3.21 -11.31 -7.10
C ASP A 139 4.52 -11.60 -6.36
N TRP A 140 4.98 -10.64 -5.54
CA TRP A 140 6.23 -10.71 -4.77
C TRP A 140 7.46 -11.02 -5.65
N GLN A 141 7.50 -10.42 -6.83
CA GLN A 141 8.48 -10.68 -7.87
C GLN A 141 9.38 -9.47 -8.08
N GLU A 142 10.68 -9.64 -7.89
CA GLU A 142 11.66 -8.60 -8.20
C GLU A 142 11.66 -8.26 -9.69
N GLY A 143 11.74 -6.96 -10.02
CA GLY A 143 11.93 -6.53 -11.39
C GLY A 143 11.47 -5.09 -11.65
N SER A 144 11.26 -4.78 -12.92
CA SER A 144 10.83 -3.44 -13.34
C SER A 144 9.36 -3.20 -13.01
N VAL A 145 9.05 -1.98 -12.58
CA VAL A 145 7.69 -1.45 -12.44
C VAL A 145 7.61 -0.11 -13.13
N LYS A 146 6.42 0.27 -13.59
CA LYS A 146 6.18 1.58 -14.20
C LYS A 146 5.36 2.42 -13.23
N CYS A 147 6.04 3.22 -12.42
CA CYS A 147 5.36 4.13 -11.51
C CYS A 147 5.23 5.54 -12.12
N GLN A 148 4.21 6.26 -11.66
CA GLN A 148 3.98 7.67 -11.96
C GLN A 148 3.55 8.38 -10.68
N VAL A 149 4.01 9.61 -10.48
CA VAL A 149 3.52 10.46 -9.39
C VAL A 149 2.15 11.00 -9.77
N VAL A 150 1.13 10.66 -8.99
CA VAL A 150 -0.27 11.11 -9.22
C VAL A 150 -0.68 12.24 -8.28
N LYS A 151 0.09 12.50 -7.22
CA LYS A 151 -0.09 13.66 -6.34
C LYS A 151 1.21 14.03 -5.64
N ASN A 152 1.58 15.30 -5.70
CA ASN A 152 2.64 15.88 -4.88
C ASN A 152 2.08 16.20 -3.49
N VAL A 153 2.62 15.56 -2.46
CA VAL A 153 2.32 15.81 -1.05
C VAL A 153 3.37 16.74 -0.45
N THR A 154 4.58 16.69 -0.99
CA THR A 154 5.70 17.55 -0.64
C THR A 154 6.01 18.52 -1.77
N ASP A 155 6.54 19.69 -1.42
CA ASP A 155 7.08 20.65 -2.37
C ASP A 155 8.55 20.36 -2.72
N THR A 156 9.14 19.35 -2.07
CA THR A 156 10.52 18.92 -2.30
C THR A 156 10.59 17.95 -3.47
N CYS A 157 11.54 18.17 -4.39
CA CYS A 157 11.84 17.25 -5.49
C CYS A 157 10.68 16.98 -6.46
N GLN A 158 9.95 18.04 -6.85
CA GLN A 158 8.81 17.93 -7.77
C GLN A 158 9.16 17.35 -9.15
N ASP A 159 10.41 17.52 -9.59
CA ASP A 159 10.91 16.98 -10.86
C ASP A 159 11.55 15.60 -10.73
N SER A 160 11.57 15.01 -9.52
CA SER A 160 12.15 13.67 -9.34
C SER A 160 11.29 12.63 -10.08
N PRO A 161 11.93 11.71 -10.83
CA PRO A 161 11.20 10.65 -11.51
C PRO A 161 10.55 9.70 -10.49
N ALA A 162 9.48 9.02 -10.88
CA ALA A 162 8.91 7.95 -10.07
C ALA A 162 9.83 6.70 -10.06
N PRO A 163 9.75 5.85 -9.02
CA PRO A 163 10.53 4.62 -8.96
C PRO A 163 10.22 3.68 -10.13
N SER A 164 11.21 2.88 -10.53
CA SER A 164 11.14 2.03 -11.72
C SER A 164 11.43 0.55 -11.44
N ARG A 165 11.70 0.19 -10.19
CA ARG A 165 12.05 -1.16 -9.75
C ARG A 165 11.33 -1.49 -8.46
N PHE A 166 10.82 -2.72 -8.39
CA PHE A 166 10.35 -3.33 -7.16
C PHE A 166 11.35 -4.39 -6.72
N VAL A 167 11.64 -4.42 -5.42
CA VAL A 167 12.54 -5.38 -4.79
C VAL A 167 11.82 -5.99 -3.58
N PRO A 168 11.62 -7.32 -3.54
CA PRO A 168 11.04 -7.99 -2.38
C PRO A 168 12.06 -8.06 -1.23
N ILE A 169 11.71 -8.79 -0.18
CA ILE A 169 12.61 -9.04 0.94
C ILE A 169 13.80 -9.92 0.49
N HIS A 170 15.02 -9.49 0.79
CA HIS A 170 16.26 -10.26 0.65
C HIS A 170 16.92 -10.48 2.02
N SER A 171 18.09 -11.14 2.06
CA SER A 171 18.78 -11.50 3.31
C SER A 171 19.16 -10.32 4.21
N GLN A 172 19.25 -9.10 3.66
CA GLN A 172 19.62 -7.88 4.38
C GLN A 172 18.51 -6.81 4.40
N THR A 173 17.33 -7.09 3.83
CA THR A 173 16.21 -6.15 3.90
C THR A 173 15.11 -6.74 4.76
N PHE A 174 14.36 -5.87 5.43
CA PHE A 174 13.31 -6.25 6.38
C PHE A 174 11.92 -5.82 5.91
N GLY A 175 11.82 -5.54 4.62
CA GLY A 175 10.60 -5.10 3.93
C GLY A 175 10.81 -4.93 2.44
N PRO A 176 9.73 -4.83 1.65
CA PRO A 176 9.80 -4.53 0.23
C PRO A 176 10.26 -3.09 -0.03
N ILE A 177 10.83 -2.87 -1.22
CA ILE A 177 11.39 -1.58 -1.66
C ILE A 177 10.86 -1.21 -3.04
N PHE A 178 10.52 0.06 -3.22
CA PHE A 178 10.41 0.69 -4.54
C PHE A 178 11.60 1.64 -4.74
N SER A 179 12.35 1.41 -5.82
CA SER A 179 13.61 2.09 -6.09
C SER A 179 13.80 2.40 -7.57
N SER A 180 14.80 3.23 -7.86
CA SER A 180 15.44 3.33 -9.17
C SER A 180 16.96 3.24 -8.98
N SER A 181 17.66 4.38 -8.98
CA SER A 181 19.08 4.45 -8.58
C SER A 181 19.24 4.35 -7.06
N ASN A 182 18.24 4.81 -6.30
CA ASN A 182 18.19 4.71 -4.86
C ASN A 182 16.72 4.50 -4.41
N ILE A 183 16.47 4.52 -3.10
CA ILE A 183 15.20 4.12 -2.48
C ILE A 183 14.23 5.31 -2.42
N TYR A 184 13.00 5.09 -2.87
CA TYR A 184 11.86 6.01 -2.70
C TYR A 184 10.96 5.58 -1.55
N TYR A 185 10.61 4.29 -1.56
CA TYR A 185 9.85 3.65 -0.49
C TYR A 185 10.60 2.42 0.00
N TYR A 186 10.81 2.31 1.30
CA TYR A 186 11.26 1.10 1.97
C TYR A 186 10.37 0.82 3.17
N PHE A 187 9.67 -0.31 3.11
CA PHE A 187 8.65 -0.69 4.08
C PHE A 187 9.25 -1.55 5.21
N ASP A 188 10.25 -1.01 5.91
CA ASP A 188 11.00 -1.72 6.94
C ASP A 188 10.14 -2.14 8.13
N GLY A 189 10.02 -3.45 8.39
CA GLY A 189 9.30 -4.01 9.53
C GLY A 189 10.17 -4.44 10.71
N TYR A 190 11.39 -3.92 10.86
CA TYR A 190 12.34 -4.34 11.89
C TYR A 190 12.96 -3.16 12.65
N THR A 191 12.83 -3.19 13.98
CA THR A 191 13.19 -2.07 14.87
C THR A 191 14.58 -2.19 15.50
N LEU A 192 15.56 -2.82 14.83
CA LEU A 192 16.90 -3.03 15.41
C LEU A 192 18.09 -2.70 14.49
N MET A 193 17.90 -2.42 13.19
CA MET A 193 19.03 -2.30 12.26
C MET A 193 18.93 -1.17 11.24
N HIS A 194 17.77 -1.01 10.65
CA HIS A 194 17.52 -0.08 9.55
C HIS A 194 16.33 0.83 9.91
N TRP A 195 15.90 1.68 8.98
CA TRP A 195 14.73 2.53 9.14
C TRP A 195 13.92 2.54 7.82
N PRO A 196 12.58 2.76 7.89
CA PRO A 196 11.76 2.96 6.70
C PRO A 196 12.22 4.15 5.87
N THR A 197 11.95 4.13 4.57
CA THR A 197 12.24 5.25 3.68
C THR A 197 10.97 5.73 3.01
N HIS A 198 10.72 7.03 3.07
CA HIS A 198 9.61 7.72 2.41
C HIS A 198 10.13 8.99 1.73
N ASP A 199 11.04 8.81 0.78
CA ASP A 199 11.81 9.90 0.17
C ASP A 199 11.24 10.27 -1.21
N PRO A 200 10.61 11.46 -1.37
CA PRO A 200 10.11 11.93 -2.65
C PRO A 200 11.22 12.14 -3.69
N CYS A 201 12.46 12.34 -3.23
CA CYS A 201 13.61 12.57 -4.10
C CYS A 201 14.23 11.27 -4.62
N GLY A 202 13.91 10.12 -4.02
CA GLY A 202 14.51 8.84 -4.37
C GLY A 202 16.01 8.76 -4.12
N LYS A 203 16.47 9.33 -3.00
CA LYS A 203 17.88 9.39 -2.60
C LYS A 203 18.16 8.59 -1.32
N ASN A 204 17.14 7.97 -0.72
CA ASN A 204 17.21 7.34 0.59
C ASN A 204 17.60 8.33 1.72
N GLU A 205 17.06 9.54 1.65
CA GLU A 205 17.35 10.63 2.58
C GLU A 205 16.08 11.09 3.33
N LEU A 206 16.26 11.94 4.35
CA LEU A 206 15.16 12.44 5.20
C LEU A 206 14.37 13.60 4.57
N ASN A 207 13.94 13.45 3.31
CA ASN A 207 13.14 14.45 2.58
C ASN A 207 11.62 14.25 2.69
N HIS A 208 11.17 13.29 3.50
CA HIS A 208 9.75 13.16 3.82
C HIS A 208 9.20 14.45 4.43
N LEU A 209 7.92 14.73 4.22
CA LEU A 209 7.26 15.86 4.87
C LEU A 209 7.28 15.66 6.39
N LYS A 210 7.65 16.71 7.13
CA LYS A 210 7.81 16.72 8.59
C LYS A 210 6.63 17.38 9.28
N ASN A 211 6.49 17.17 10.60
CA ASN A 211 5.43 17.77 11.43
C ASN A 211 4.01 17.43 10.92
N VAL A 212 3.83 16.20 10.45
CA VAL A 212 2.55 15.72 9.93
C VAL A 212 1.77 15.04 11.06
N ASP A 213 0.52 15.48 11.26
CA ASP A 213 -0.38 14.81 12.19
C ASP A 213 -0.69 13.38 11.73
N ASN A 214 -0.54 12.42 12.64
CA ASN A 214 -0.77 11.00 12.39
C ASN A 214 -0.06 10.50 11.12
N PRO A 215 1.29 10.46 11.10
CA PRO A 215 2.06 10.10 9.91
C PRO A 215 1.80 8.63 9.52
N HIS A 216 1.40 8.41 8.28
CA HIS A 216 0.98 7.09 7.79
C HIS A 216 1.14 6.94 6.28
N GLY A 217 0.90 5.71 5.81
CA GLY A 217 0.74 5.42 4.40
C GLY A 217 -0.21 4.25 4.16
N ASN A 218 -0.64 4.15 2.91
CA ASN A 218 -1.69 3.25 2.47
C ASN A 218 -1.30 2.61 1.15
N ILE A 219 -1.56 1.32 1.01
CA ILE A 219 -1.44 0.56 -0.24
C ILE A 219 -2.83 0.13 -0.68
N PHE A 220 -3.15 0.44 -1.93
CA PHE A 220 -4.37 0.01 -2.59
C PHE A 220 -4.04 -0.82 -3.83
N ILE A 221 -4.96 -1.73 -4.17
CA ILE A 221 -4.84 -2.60 -5.33
C ILE A 221 -6.08 -2.48 -6.22
N ARG A 222 -5.85 -2.50 -7.53
CA ARG A 222 -6.88 -2.77 -8.54
C ARG A 222 -6.34 -3.61 -9.69
N SER A 223 -7.25 -4.17 -10.49
CA SER A 223 -6.98 -5.00 -11.67
C SER A 223 -6.39 -4.19 -12.82
#